data_AF-A0A7L4RMH6-F1
#
_entry.id   AF-A0A7L4RMH6-F1
#
_cell.length_a   1.000
_cell.length_b   1.000
_cell.length_c   1.000
_cell.angle_alpha   90.00
_cell.angle_beta   90.00
_cell.angle_gamma   90.00
#
_symmetry.space_group_name_H-M   'P 1'
#
loop_
_entity.id
_entity.type
_entity.pdbx_description
1 polymer ?
#
loop_
_entity_poly.entity_id
_entity_poly.type
_entity_poly.pdbx_seq_one_letter_code
_entity_poly.pdbx_strand_id
1 'polypeptide(L)'
;MAATDGMAELKRELPHILVLVILLLVVLVLLTKFQWVHCTQVPGNWCDIYCNYVLQAHSRVAIVSDPAAGGIGDAYALETMIRRVRPTTYVEPLPLEALSYGAIKGYDLIVLEQMKKITFGQARAIDDFVRGGGTLLWIGDAASEYYIDENDLAAEVQRITKTDEQAAFASKDYPVLKDIQYLNNSWYDASKKQF
;
A
#
# COMPACT_ATOMS: atom_id res chain seq x y z
N MET A 1 14.27 59.13 -32.31
CA MET A 1 13.40 59.50 -31.17
C MET A 1 12.22 58.56 -30.94
N ALA A 2 12.12 57.39 -31.59
CA ALA A 2 10.96 56.48 -31.45
C ALA A 2 11.13 55.33 -30.43
N ALA A 3 12.27 55.24 -29.72
CA ALA A 3 12.56 54.09 -28.85
C ALA A 3 11.99 54.23 -27.42
N THR A 4 11.66 55.45 -26.98
CA THR A 4 11.20 55.72 -25.61
C THR A 4 9.70 55.45 -25.42
N ASP A 5 8.90 55.63 -26.46
CA ASP A 5 7.44 55.48 -26.39
C ASP A 5 7.02 54.00 -26.25
N GLY A 6 7.74 53.10 -26.91
CA GLY A 6 7.47 51.66 -26.82
C GLY A 6 7.66 51.06 -25.42
N MET A 7 8.56 51.62 -24.59
CA MET A 7 8.73 51.16 -23.20
C MET A 7 7.59 51.62 -22.28
N ALA A 8 6.98 52.77 -22.56
CA ALA A 8 5.85 53.28 -21.76
C ALA A 8 4.57 52.47 -22.03
N GLU A 9 4.33 52.09 -23.29
CA GLU A 9 3.23 51.21 -23.67
C GLU A 9 3.40 49.80 -23.08
N LEU A 10 4.60 49.22 -23.14
CA LEU A 10 4.86 47.90 -22.56
C LEU A 10 4.58 47.85 -21.05
N LYS A 11 4.92 48.91 -20.30
CA LYS A 11 4.65 49.00 -18.85
C LYS A 11 3.16 49.02 -18.53
N ARG A 12 2.34 49.60 -19.42
CA ARG A 12 0.89 49.67 -19.24
C ARG A 12 0.21 48.33 -19.46
N GLU A 13 0.75 47.51 -20.37
CA GLU A 13 0.24 46.17 -20.66
C GLU A 13 0.81 45.07 -19.75
N LEU A 14 1.94 45.33 -19.08
CA LEU A 14 2.58 44.43 -18.11
C LEU A 14 1.60 43.77 -17.10
N PRO A 15 0.66 44.48 -16.44
CA PRO A 15 -0.25 43.85 -15.49
C PRO A 15 -1.20 42.84 -16.16
N HIS A 16 -1.68 43.11 -17.38
CA HIS A 16 -2.54 42.17 -18.10
C HIS A 16 -1.78 40.91 -18.49
N ILE A 17 -0.54 41.06 -18.96
CA ILE A 17 0.35 39.93 -19.27
C ILE A 17 0.61 39.10 -18.01
N LEU A 18 0.87 39.74 -16.88
CA LEU A 18 1.13 39.05 -15.62
C LEU A 18 -0.09 38.25 -15.14
N VAL A 19 -1.29 38.83 -15.20
CA VAL A 19 -2.54 38.12 -14.86
C VAL A 19 -2.77 36.93 -15.79
N LEU A 20 -2.54 37.10 -17.09
CA LEU A 20 -2.65 36.02 -18.08
C LEU A 20 -1.69 34.86 -17.76
N VAL A 21 -0.43 35.16 -17.44
CA VAL A 21 0.58 34.15 -17.08
C VAL A 21 0.16 33.39 -15.81
N ILE A 22 -0.33 34.08 -14.78
CA ILE A 22 -0.81 33.43 -13.56
C ILE A 22 -2.02 32.53 -13.85
N LEU A 23 -2.98 33.01 -14.64
CA LEU A 23 -4.15 32.23 -15.04
C LEU A 23 -3.72 30.95 -15.78
N LEU A 24 -2.75 31.07 -16.68
CA LEU A 24 -2.22 29.94 -17.45
C LEU A 24 -1.54 28.92 -16.52
N LEU A 25 -0.77 29.37 -15.54
CA LEU A 25 -0.18 28.49 -14.51
C LEU A 25 -1.24 27.77 -13.67
N VAL A 26 -2.31 28.47 -13.27
CA VAL A 26 -3.41 27.86 -12.51
C VAL A 26 -4.12 26.79 -13.33
N VAL A 27 -4.45 27.08 -14.59
CA VAL A 27 -5.06 26.11 -15.50
C VAL A 27 -4.13 24.90 -15.70
N LEU A 28 -2.83 25.14 -15.89
CA LEU A 28 -1.84 24.08 -16.04
C LEU A 28 -1.81 23.14 -14.83
N VAL A 29 -1.84 23.69 -13.60
CA VAL A 29 -1.92 22.93 -12.34
C VAL A 29 -3.18 22.08 -12.26
N LEU A 30 -4.32 22.60 -12.69
CA LEU A 30 -5.58 21.85 -12.70
C LEU A 30 -5.51 20.69 -13.71
N LEU A 31 -5.01 20.94 -14.92
CA LEU A 31 -4.87 19.92 -15.96
C LEU A 31 -3.93 18.78 -15.54
N THR A 32 -2.78 19.10 -14.91
CA THR A 32 -1.89 18.07 -14.37
C THR A 32 -2.52 17.32 -13.18
N LYS A 33 -3.29 18.01 -12.33
CA LYS A 33 -3.99 17.37 -11.21
C LYS A 33 -5.04 16.37 -11.68
N PHE A 34 -5.78 16.68 -12.74
CA PHE A 34 -6.76 15.78 -13.35
C PHE A 34 -6.15 14.71 -14.28
N GLN A 35 -4.81 14.65 -14.38
CA GLN A 35 -4.09 13.73 -15.27
C GLN A 35 -4.48 13.87 -16.76
N TRP A 36 -4.97 15.03 -17.19
CA TRP A 36 -5.25 15.29 -18.61
C TRP A 36 -3.98 15.61 -19.39
N VAL A 37 -3.00 16.18 -18.69
CA VAL A 37 -1.64 16.45 -19.20
C VAL A 37 -0.65 15.86 -18.20
N HIS A 38 0.27 15.04 -18.66
CA HIS A 38 1.34 14.53 -17.80
C HIS A 38 2.42 15.61 -17.60
N CYS A 39 3.00 15.68 -16.41
CA CYS A 39 4.05 16.66 -16.09
C CYS A 39 5.27 16.56 -17.03
N THR A 40 5.51 15.40 -17.64
CA THR A 40 6.60 15.11 -18.58
C THR A 40 6.36 15.67 -19.99
N GLN A 41 5.11 16.00 -20.33
CA GLN A 41 4.74 16.59 -21.62
C GLN A 41 4.98 18.11 -21.66
N VAL A 42 5.10 18.73 -20.49
CA VAL A 42 5.30 20.18 -20.37
C VAL A 42 6.80 20.47 -20.28
N PRO A 43 7.39 21.23 -21.23
CA PRO A 43 8.80 21.59 -21.18
C PRO A 43 9.09 22.57 -20.05
N GLY A 44 10.36 22.62 -19.60
CA GLY A 44 10.83 23.62 -18.62
C GLY A 44 10.75 23.21 -17.15
N ASN A 45 11.11 21.95 -16.84
CA ASN A 45 11.15 21.40 -15.47
C ASN A 45 9.82 21.51 -14.70
N TRP A 46 8.69 21.51 -15.42
CA TRP A 46 7.37 21.59 -14.81
C TRP A 46 7.12 20.45 -13.82
N CYS A 47 7.62 19.24 -14.11
CA CYS A 47 7.43 18.11 -13.21
C CYS A 47 8.10 18.33 -11.84
N ASP A 48 9.31 18.89 -11.81
CA ASP A 48 9.99 19.21 -10.55
C ASP A 48 9.24 20.29 -9.78
N ILE A 49 8.74 21.33 -10.47
CA ILE A 49 7.98 22.40 -9.83
C ILE A 49 6.66 21.87 -9.26
N TYR A 50 5.94 21.10 -10.06
CA TYR A 50 4.64 20.55 -9.68
C TYR A 50 4.78 19.55 -8.51
N CYS A 51 5.74 18.63 -8.59
CA CYS A 51 5.99 17.66 -7.51
C CYS A 51 6.44 18.35 -6.21
N ASN A 52 7.40 19.27 -6.29
CA ASN A 52 7.98 19.90 -5.10
C ASN A 52 7.09 20.96 -4.47
N TYR A 53 6.41 21.80 -5.26
CA TYR A 53 5.65 22.95 -4.75
C TYR A 53 4.14 22.71 -4.67
N VAL A 54 3.57 21.92 -5.58
CA VAL A 54 2.10 21.76 -5.67
C VAL A 54 1.62 20.51 -4.97
N LEU A 55 2.25 19.37 -5.24
CA LEU A 55 1.90 18.12 -4.58
C LEU A 55 2.46 18.07 -3.16
N GLN A 56 3.66 18.62 -2.94
CA GLN A 56 4.44 18.45 -1.70
C GLN A 56 4.52 16.98 -1.26
N ALA A 57 4.23 16.06 -2.17
CA ALA A 57 4.11 14.65 -1.90
C ALA A 57 5.52 14.07 -2.06
N HIS A 58 6.28 14.11 -0.97
CA HIS A 58 7.44 13.26 -0.86
C HIS A 58 6.94 11.84 -0.88
N SER A 59 7.31 11.09 -1.93
CA SER A 59 6.96 9.68 -1.98
C SER A 59 7.58 9.00 -0.76
N ARG A 60 6.72 8.38 0.06
CA ARG A 60 7.14 7.67 1.26
C ARG A 60 7.34 6.20 0.91
N VAL A 61 8.57 5.73 1.11
CA VAL A 61 8.97 4.37 0.81
C VAL A 61 9.37 3.68 2.11
N ALA A 62 8.70 2.59 2.44
CA ALA A 62 9.11 1.72 3.54
C ALA A 62 10.01 0.61 2.99
N ILE A 63 11.17 0.37 3.61
CA ILE A 63 11.97 -0.83 3.36
C ILE A 63 11.76 -1.75 4.54
N VAL A 64 11.04 -2.84 4.33
CA VAL A 64 10.77 -3.84 5.36
C VAL A 64 11.84 -4.90 5.29
N SER A 65 12.57 -5.05 6.39
CA SER A 65 13.66 -6.00 6.50
C SER A 65 13.78 -6.54 7.91
N ASP A 66 14.23 -7.79 8.02
CA ASP A 66 14.65 -8.39 9.27
C ASP A 66 15.79 -9.37 9.00
N PRO A 67 17.04 -8.95 9.26
CA PRO A 67 18.22 -9.81 9.10
C PRO A 67 18.11 -11.13 9.88
N ALA A 68 17.35 -11.19 10.97
CA ALA A 68 17.15 -12.40 11.78
C ALA A 68 16.14 -13.38 11.15
N ALA A 69 15.18 -12.90 10.37
CA ALA A 69 14.25 -13.71 9.60
C ALA A 69 14.91 -14.44 8.41
N GLY A 70 16.19 -14.17 8.15
CA GLY A 70 16.96 -14.69 7.03
C GLY A 70 16.56 -14.04 5.71
N GLY A 71 17.12 -14.55 4.61
CA GLY A 71 16.83 -14.04 3.25
C GLY A 71 18.04 -13.38 2.60
N ILE A 72 17.92 -13.16 1.30
CA ILE A 72 18.97 -12.62 0.44
C ILE A 72 18.73 -11.12 0.26
N GLY A 73 19.79 -10.31 0.36
CA GLY A 73 19.74 -8.86 0.13
C GLY A 73 20.58 -8.07 1.12
N ASP A 74 20.56 -6.76 0.96
CA ASP A 74 21.16 -5.79 1.87
C ASP A 74 20.29 -4.53 1.88
N ALA A 75 19.33 -4.51 2.82
CA ALA A 75 18.37 -3.43 2.95
C ALA A 75 19.04 -2.06 3.20
N TYR A 76 20.21 -2.05 3.86
CA TYR A 76 20.96 -0.82 4.14
C TYR A 76 21.64 -0.28 2.87
N ALA A 77 22.21 -1.16 2.06
CA ALA A 77 22.76 -0.78 0.75
C ALA A 77 21.65 -0.27 -0.19
N LEU A 78 20.47 -0.91 -0.18
CA LEU A 78 19.32 -0.44 -0.94
C LEU A 78 18.86 0.94 -0.48
N GLU A 79 18.70 1.15 0.83
CA GLU A 79 18.33 2.45 1.40
C GLU A 79 19.30 3.54 0.95
N THR A 80 20.61 3.29 1.09
CA THR A 80 21.67 4.22 0.70
C THR A 80 21.61 4.53 -0.79
N MET A 81 21.36 3.52 -1.63
CA MET A 81 21.24 3.68 -3.07
C MET A 81 20.01 4.52 -3.44
N ILE A 82 18.84 4.27 -2.84
CA ILE A 82 17.63 5.04 -3.10
C ILE A 82 17.82 6.49 -2.67
N ARG A 83 18.36 6.75 -1.47
CA ARG A 83 18.65 8.12 -1.01
C ARG A 83 19.61 8.87 -1.92
N ARG A 84 20.61 8.16 -2.48
CA ARG A 84 21.57 8.75 -3.44
C ARG A 84 20.93 9.07 -4.79
N VAL A 85 20.11 8.17 -5.33
CA VAL A 85 19.51 8.31 -6.67
C VAL A 85 18.28 9.23 -6.63
N ARG A 86 17.51 9.21 -5.55
CA ARG A 86 16.28 9.98 -5.34
C ARG A 86 16.31 10.71 -3.99
N PRO A 87 17.06 11.82 -3.88
CA PRO A 87 17.26 12.53 -2.60
C PRO A 87 15.97 13.15 -2.03
N THR A 88 14.93 13.34 -2.85
CA THR A 88 13.62 13.87 -2.45
C THR A 88 12.64 12.80 -1.96
N THR A 89 13.00 11.52 -2.08
CA THR A 89 12.17 10.39 -1.62
C THR A 89 12.43 10.14 -0.14
N TYR A 90 11.36 10.06 0.65
CA TYR A 90 11.47 9.76 2.07
C TYR A 90 11.49 8.24 2.26
N VAL A 91 12.69 7.69 2.43
CA VAL A 91 12.89 6.27 2.70
C VAL A 91 12.93 6.06 4.21
N GLU A 92 12.16 5.11 4.72
CA GLU A 92 12.09 4.75 6.14
C GLU A 92 12.34 3.25 6.28
N PRO A 93 13.41 2.82 6.99
CA PRO A 93 13.57 1.40 7.31
C PRO A 93 12.51 1.01 8.34
N LEU A 94 11.74 -0.03 8.03
CA LEU A 94 10.67 -0.55 8.88
C LEU A 94 11.06 -1.96 9.34
N PRO A 95 11.23 -2.19 10.66
CA PRO A 95 11.50 -3.53 11.15
C PRO A 95 10.28 -4.44 10.93
N LEU A 96 10.51 -5.73 10.68
CA LEU A 96 9.45 -6.70 10.39
C LEU A 96 8.39 -6.77 11.51
N GLU A 97 8.78 -6.60 12.77
CA GLU A 97 7.86 -6.62 13.91
C GLU A 97 6.87 -5.45 13.91
N ALA A 98 7.23 -4.32 13.25
CA ALA A 98 6.36 -3.16 13.08
C ALA A 98 5.43 -3.29 11.86
N LEU A 99 5.56 -4.36 11.07
CA LEU A 99 4.76 -4.60 9.88
C LEU A 99 3.30 -4.88 10.25
N SER A 100 2.50 -3.82 10.21
CA SER A 100 1.06 -3.85 10.41
C SER A 100 0.39 -2.93 9.39
N TYR A 101 -0.87 -3.21 9.04
CA TYR A 101 -1.61 -2.37 8.08
C TYR A 101 -1.66 -0.90 8.51
N GLY A 102 -1.81 -0.65 9.81
CA GLY A 102 -1.82 0.69 10.39
C GLY A 102 -0.50 1.45 10.22
N ALA A 103 0.63 0.75 10.29
CA ALA A 103 1.95 1.33 10.04
C ALA A 103 2.18 1.59 8.55
N ILE A 104 1.80 0.64 7.68
CA ILE A 104 2.18 0.69 6.26
C ILE A 104 1.22 1.49 5.36
N LYS A 105 -0.02 1.77 5.79
CA LYS A 105 -1.01 2.51 4.98
C LYS A 105 -0.60 3.94 4.59
N GLY A 106 0.41 4.50 5.25
CA GLY A 106 0.92 5.85 5.00
C GLY A 106 2.05 5.93 3.98
N TYR A 107 2.47 4.80 3.43
CA TYR A 107 3.52 4.71 2.42
C TYR A 107 2.93 4.49 1.04
N ASP A 108 3.59 5.02 0.01
CA ASP A 108 3.19 4.83 -1.39
C ASP A 108 3.76 3.51 -1.94
N LEU A 109 4.94 3.13 -1.45
CA LEU A 109 5.68 1.96 -1.84
C LEU A 109 6.24 1.24 -0.61
N ILE A 110 6.06 -0.08 -0.58
CA ILE A 110 6.74 -0.95 0.37
C ILE A 110 7.70 -1.83 -0.41
N VAL A 111 8.95 -1.90 0.04
CA VAL A 111 9.96 -2.82 -0.48
C VAL A 111 10.18 -3.92 0.55
N LEU A 112 10.00 -5.17 0.14
CA LEU A 112 10.31 -6.34 0.96
C LEU A 112 11.69 -6.85 0.57
N GLU A 113 12.65 -6.79 1.48
CA GLU A 113 14.03 -7.26 1.27
C GLU A 113 14.59 -7.88 2.55
N GLN A 114 15.46 -8.89 2.42
CA GLN A 114 16.19 -9.46 3.55
C GLN A 114 15.27 -9.91 4.70
N MET A 115 14.20 -10.63 4.36
CA MET A 115 13.29 -11.26 5.35
C MET A 115 12.57 -12.47 4.75
N LYS A 116 13.09 -13.67 4.94
CA LYS A 116 12.53 -14.87 4.30
C LYS A 116 11.16 -15.27 4.86
N LYS A 117 10.99 -15.08 6.16
CA LYS A 117 9.84 -15.56 6.94
C LYS A 117 8.93 -14.43 7.37
N ILE A 118 7.62 -14.64 7.26
CA ILE A 118 6.60 -13.72 7.76
C ILE A 118 5.48 -14.45 8.50
N THR A 119 4.79 -13.76 9.41
CA THR A 119 3.61 -14.27 10.09
C THR A 119 2.36 -14.15 9.21
N PHE A 120 1.27 -14.83 9.58
CA PHE A 120 0.00 -14.70 8.86
C PHE A 120 -0.62 -13.31 9.04
N GLY A 121 -0.47 -12.71 10.23
CA GLY A 121 -0.87 -11.33 10.48
C GLY A 121 -0.17 -10.32 9.56
N GLN A 122 1.14 -10.48 9.37
CA GLN A 122 1.95 -9.64 8.49
C GLN A 122 1.60 -9.84 7.01
N ALA A 123 1.42 -11.09 6.59
CA ALA A 123 0.99 -11.42 5.22
C ALA A 123 -0.34 -10.77 4.89
N ARG A 124 -1.29 -10.80 5.82
CA ARG A 124 -2.59 -10.15 5.68
C ARG A 124 -2.46 -8.63 5.61
N ALA A 125 -1.59 -8.02 6.43
CA ALA A 125 -1.33 -6.59 6.35
C ALA A 125 -0.81 -6.18 4.97
N ILE A 126 0.09 -6.96 4.37
CA ILE A 126 0.59 -6.75 3.01
C ILE A 126 -0.55 -6.88 1.98
N ASP A 127 -1.38 -7.92 2.06
CA ASP A 127 -2.54 -8.11 1.16
C ASP A 127 -3.52 -6.93 1.25
N ASP A 128 -3.87 -6.51 2.47
CA ASP A 128 -4.76 -5.37 2.71
C ASP A 128 -4.17 -4.06 2.14
N PHE A 129 -2.85 -3.86 2.24
CA PHE A 129 -2.15 -2.72 1.66
C PHE A 129 -2.21 -2.70 0.13
N VAL A 130 -1.93 -3.83 -0.52
CA VAL A 130 -1.99 -3.95 -1.99
C VAL A 130 -3.43 -3.78 -2.49
N ARG A 131 -4.41 -4.38 -1.81
CA ARG A 131 -5.84 -4.17 -2.10
C ARG A 131 -6.28 -2.72 -1.93
N GLY A 132 -5.65 -1.98 -1.03
CA GLY A 132 -5.84 -0.54 -0.83
C GLY A 132 -5.25 0.35 -1.93
N GLY A 133 -4.56 -0.23 -2.93
CA GLY A 133 -3.90 0.49 -4.02
C GLY A 133 -2.44 0.86 -3.73
N GLY A 134 -1.88 0.36 -2.61
CA GLY A 134 -0.46 0.51 -2.32
C GLY A 134 0.41 -0.28 -3.30
N THR A 135 1.64 0.19 -3.54
CA THR A 135 2.59 -0.52 -4.41
C THR A 135 3.55 -1.38 -3.59
N LEU A 136 3.74 -2.63 -4.00
CA LEU A 136 4.67 -3.57 -3.37
C LEU A 136 5.81 -3.90 -4.33
N LEU A 137 7.06 -3.77 -3.88
CA LEU A 137 8.23 -4.30 -4.55
C LEU A 137 8.76 -5.49 -3.75
N TRP A 138 8.74 -6.66 -4.37
CA TRP A 138 9.21 -7.91 -3.78
C TRP A 138 10.58 -8.25 -4.35
N ILE A 139 11.62 -8.33 -3.49
CA ILE A 139 12.99 -8.65 -3.89
C ILE A 139 13.41 -10.04 -3.39
N GLY A 140 13.99 -10.84 -4.28
CA GLY A 140 14.64 -12.11 -3.91
C GLY A 140 13.67 -13.14 -3.32
N ASP A 141 14.04 -13.68 -2.15
CA ASP A 141 13.29 -14.67 -1.39
C ASP A 141 12.55 -14.08 -0.18
N ALA A 142 12.37 -12.76 -0.13
CA ALA A 142 11.61 -12.11 0.92
C ALA A 142 10.19 -12.72 1.03
N ALA A 143 9.62 -12.82 2.22
CA ALA A 143 8.24 -13.30 2.44
C ALA A 143 7.89 -14.64 1.73
N SER A 144 8.87 -15.50 1.46
CA SER A 144 8.66 -16.76 0.74
C SER A 144 8.22 -17.91 1.66
N GLU A 145 8.39 -17.75 2.98
CA GLU A 145 8.00 -18.72 3.99
C GLU A 145 7.06 -18.11 5.02
N TYR A 146 6.06 -18.89 5.44
CA TYR A 146 5.17 -18.53 6.54
C TYR A 146 5.57 -19.25 7.82
N TYR A 147 5.42 -18.57 8.95
CA TYR A 147 5.45 -19.23 10.26
C TYR A 147 4.28 -18.78 11.12
N ILE A 148 3.89 -19.64 12.06
CA ILE A 148 2.83 -19.35 13.02
C ILE A 148 3.51 -18.82 14.28
N ASP A 149 3.22 -17.57 14.62
CA ASP A 149 3.56 -17.00 15.92
C ASP A 149 2.55 -17.46 17.00
N GLU A 150 2.95 -17.45 18.26
CA GLU A 150 2.08 -17.78 19.39
C GLU A 150 0.84 -16.88 19.43
N ASN A 151 0.97 -15.61 19.05
CA ASN A 151 -0.14 -14.66 18.95
C ASN A 151 -1.13 -15.03 17.84
N ASP A 152 -0.61 -15.43 16.68
CA ASP A 152 -1.43 -15.86 15.54
C ASP A 152 -2.17 -17.16 15.89
N LEU A 153 -1.49 -18.09 16.56
CA LEU A 153 -2.11 -19.32 17.05
C LEU A 153 -3.22 -19.01 18.06
N ALA A 154 -2.97 -18.13 19.03
CA ALA A 154 -3.97 -17.73 20.02
C ALA A 154 -5.18 -17.04 19.38
N ALA A 155 -4.95 -16.15 18.41
CA ALA A 155 -6.01 -15.48 17.66
C ALA A 155 -6.88 -16.46 16.87
N GLU A 156 -6.25 -17.47 16.26
CA GLU A 156 -6.98 -18.49 15.51
C GLU A 156 -7.77 -19.43 16.43
N VAL A 157 -7.19 -19.86 17.55
CA VAL A 157 -7.91 -20.62 18.58
C VAL A 157 -9.14 -19.85 19.07
N GLN A 158 -9.02 -18.55 19.32
CA GLN A 158 -10.16 -17.72 19.71
C GLN A 158 -11.24 -17.61 18.63
N ARG A 159 -10.87 -17.59 17.34
CA ARG A 159 -11.84 -17.60 16.24
C ARG A 159 -12.60 -18.92 16.17
N ILE A 160 -11.90 -20.04 16.34
CA ILE A 160 -12.52 -21.37 16.34
C ILE A 160 -13.49 -21.47 17.51
N THR A 161 -13.07 -21.11 18.73
CA THR A 161 -13.94 -21.17 19.92
C THR A 161 -15.19 -20.31 19.76
N LYS A 162 -15.07 -19.09 19.21
CA LYS A 162 -16.24 -18.23 18.94
C LYS A 162 -17.16 -18.82 17.87
N THR A 163 -16.60 -19.46 16.85
CA THR A 163 -17.39 -20.10 15.78
C THR A 163 -18.17 -21.29 16.33
N ASP A 164 -17.54 -22.10 17.20
CA ASP A 164 -18.18 -23.25 17.85
C ASP A 164 -19.26 -22.80 18.84
N GLU A 165 -19.02 -21.74 19.60
CA GLU A 165 -20.05 -21.12 20.44
C GLU A 165 -21.21 -20.62 19.58
N GLN A 166 -20.94 -19.87 18.50
CA GLN A 166 -21.99 -19.39 17.60
C GLN A 166 -22.78 -20.53 16.93
N ALA A 167 -22.11 -21.62 16.54
CA ALA A 167 -22.77 -22.82 16.02
C ALA A 167 -23.60 -23.54 17.11
N ALA A 168 -23.10 -23.60 18.35
CA ALA A 168 -23.82 -24.17 19.49
C ALA A 168 -25.03 -23.30 19.90
N PHE A 169 -24.93 -21.98 19.82
CA PHE A 169 -26.06 -21.06 20.02
C PHE A 169 -27.07 -21.14 18.88
N ALA A 170 -26.63 -21.19 17.62
CA ALA A 170 -27.50 -21.37 16.46
C ALA A 170 -28.26 -22.70 16.48
N SER A 171 -27.70 -23.76 17.09
CA SER A 171 -28.38 -25.04 17.25
C SER A 171 -29.36 -25.11 18.44
N LYS A 172 -29.31 -24.17 19.38
CA LYS A 172 -30.24 -24.13 20.53
C LYS A 172 -31.62 -23.54 20.21
N ASP A 173 -31.78 -22.81 19.11
CA ASP A 173 -33.04 -22.14 18.73
C ASP A 173 -33.82 -22.84 17.59
N TYR A 174 -33.40 -24.03 17.14
CA TYR A 174 -34.16 -24.79 16.15
C TYR A 174 -34.48 -26.21 16.64
N PRO A 175 -35.75 -26.53 16.97
CA PRO A 175 -36.19 -27.90 17.25
C PRO A 175 -36.11 -28.86 16.04
N VAL A 176 -35.58 -28.42 14.90
CA VAL A 176 -35.52 -29.18 13.63
C VAL A 176 -34.21 -29.99 13.47
N LEU A 177 -33.16 -29.72 14.26
CA LEU A 177 -31.91 -30.50 14.17
C LEU A 177 -31.98 -31.90 14.82
N LYS A 178 -33.09 -32.23 15.49
CA LYS A 178 -33.37 -33.62 15.88
C LYS A 178 -33.57 -34.55 14.69
N ASP A 179 -33.96 -34.02 13.51
CA ASP A 179 -34.23 -34.86 12.34
C ASP A 179 -33.00 -35.08 11.43
N ILE A 180 -31.97 -34.23 11.51
CA ILE A 180 -30.75 -34.39 10.70
C ILE A 180 -29.80 -35.43 11.30
N GLN A 181 -29.85 -35.66 12.62
CA GLN A 181 -29.11 -36.76 13.26
C GLN A 181 -29.60 -38.15 12.83
N TYR A 182 -30.84 -38.27 12.31
CA TYR A 182 -31.34 -39.50 11.70
C TYR A 182 -30.81 -39.74 10.29
N LEU A 183 -30.47 -38.69 9.53
CA LEU A 183 -29.96 -38.85 8.17
C LEU A 183 -28.50 -39.32 8.15
N ASN A 184 -27.66 -38.87 9.09
CA ASN A 184 -26.24 -39.24 9.10
C ASN A 184 -25.99 -40.71 9.48
N ASN A 185 -26.90 -41.33 10.22
CA ASN A 185 -26.81 -42.76 10.55
C ASN A 185 -27.29 -43.67 9.39
N SER A 186 -28.12 -43.17 8.47
CA SER A 186 -28.64 -43.98 7.35
C SER A 186 -27.59 -44.27 6.26
N TRP A 187 -26.64 -43.36 6.04
CA TRP A 187 -25.55 -43.55 5.07
C TRP A 187 -24.46 -44.50 5.59
N TYR A 188 -24.27 -44.56 6.91
CA TYR A 188 -23.26 -45.42 7.53
C TYR A 188 -23.68 -46.91 7.58
N ASP A 189 -24.99 -47.19 7.63
CA ASP A 189 -25.53 -48.56 7.59
C ASP A 189 -25.68 -49.12 6.16
N ALA A 190 -25.79 -48.26 5.14
CA ALA A 190 -25.88 -48.69 3.76
C ALA A 190 -24.54 -49.23 3.21
N SER A 191 -23.39 -48.78 3.73
CA SER A 191 -22.07 -49.21 3.26
C SER A 191 -21.63 -50.56 3.84
N LYS A 192 -22.25 -51.05 4.91
CA LYS A 192 -21.91 -52.33 5.57
C LYS A 192 -22.61 -53.57 5.00
N LYS A 193 -23.53 -53.42 4.04
CA LYS A 193 -24.26 -54.56 3.44
C LYS A 193 -23.74 -55.01 2.06
N GLN A 194 -22.61 -54.47 1.60
CA GLN A 194 -22.04 -54.82 0.29
C GLN A 194 -20.64 -55.47 0.34
N PHE A 195 -20.19 -55.91 1.53
CA PHE A 195 -19.02 -56.76 1.67
C PHE A 195 -19.30 -57.91 2.64
#